data_AF-A0A3S8T186-F1
#
_entry.id   AF-A0A3S8T186-F1
#
_cell.length_a   1.000
_cell.length_b   1.000
_cell.length_c   1.000
_cell.angle_alpha   90.00
_cell.angle_beta   90.00
_cell.angle_gamma   90.00
#
_symmetry.space_group_name_H-M   'P 1'
#
loop_
_entity.id
_entity.type
_entity.pdbx_description
1 polymer ?
#
loop_
_entity_poly.entity_id
_entity_poly.type
_entity_poly.pdbx_seq_one_letter_code
_entity_poly.pdbx_strand_id
1 'polypeptide(L)'
;MRGKPKNIKSLIINGNLYLKYEDEEQLAIPQKGDIMFYLNDDASPKSGMLGNYFDKGYAGYFKMDIFDGKEWQGLNMEEFFDHKEYQFHKKEVPIDCYNLCKEAMENFTNLPVYYNYRGHYTNHLHVQNDYIRNKKQLTKKKKKLTK
;
A
#
# COMPACT_ATOMS: atom_id res chain seq x y z
N MET A 1 -13.38 -26.26 22.74
CA MET A 1 -13.29 -26.47 21.27
C MET A 1 -13.64 -25.15 20.59
N ARG A 2 -12.64 -24.47 20.04
CA ARG A 2 -12.41 -24.31 18.58
C ARG A 2 -13.46 -23.42 17.92
N GLY A 3 -13.16 -22.11 17.87
CA GLY A 3 -13.89 -21.17 17.03
C GLY A 3 -13.82 -21.64 15.57
N LYS A 4 -14.94 -21.50 14.85
CA LYS A 4 -15.02 -21.84 13.43
C LYS A 4 -13.91 -21.12 12.66
N PRO A 5 -13.26 -21.77 11.68
CA PRO A 5 -12.30 -21.08 10.82
C PRO A 5 -13.01 -19.91 10.16
N LYS A 6 -12.49 -18.70 10.39
CA LYS A 6 -13.02 -17.49 9.77
C LYS A 6 -12.45 -17.43 8.36
N ASN A 7 -13.31 -17.39 7.34
CA ASN A 7 -12.86 -17.12 5.97
C ASN A 7 -12.30 -15.69 5.94
N ILE A 8 -10.98 -15.60 5.69
CA ILE A 8 -10.29 -14.33 5.51
C ILE A 8 -10.47 -13.92 4.05
N LYS A 9 -10.96 -12.70 3.81
CA LYS A 9 -11.09 -12.16 2.46
C LYS A 9 -9.68 -12.04 1.86
N SER A 10 -9.53 -12.56 0.64
CA SER A 10 -8.29 -12.47 -0.13
C SER A 10 -8.60 -12.12 -1.57
N LEU A 11 -7.60 -11.55 -2.25
CA LEU A 11 -7.65 -11.28 -3.68
C LEU A 11 -6.23 -11.35 -4.26
N ILE A 12 -6.13 -11.36 -5.58
CA ILE A 12 -4.87 -11.48 -6.32
C ILE A 12 -4.60 -10.15 -7.00
N ILE A 13 -3.35 -9.66 -6.90
CA ILE A 13 -2.89 -8.50 -7.67
C ILE A 13 -2.81 -8.90 -9.14
N ASN A 14 -3.46 -8.15 -10.02
CA ASN A 14 -3.55 -8.49 -11.44
C ASN A 14 -2.45 -7.87 -12.31
N GLY A 15 -1.66 -6.95 -11.75
CA GLY A 15 -0.56 -6.28 -12.44
C GLY A 15 -0.94 -4.99 -13.15
N ASN A 16 -2.21 -4.58 -13.13
CA ASN A 16 -2.62 -3.28 -13.64
C ASN A 16 -2.32 -2.20 -12.59
N LEU A 17 -1.47 -1.24 -12.95
CA LEU A 17 -0.99 -0.18 -12.06
C LEU A 17 -1.34 1.17 -12.67
N TYR A 18 -2.07 2.00 -11.92
CA TYR A 18 -2.54 3.30 -12.36
C TYR A 18 -2.05 4.41 -11.44
N LEU A 19 -1.93 5.61 -11.98
CA LEU A 19 -1.68 6.84 -11.25
C LEU A 19 -2.95 7.69 -11.23
N LYS A 20 -3.38 8.07 -10.03
CA LYS A 20 -4.57 8.93 -9.84
C LYS A 20 -4.39 10.25 -10.63
N TYR A 21 -5.48 10.78 -11.20
CA TYR A 21 -5.52 11.98 -12.05
C TYR A 21 -4.83 11.89 -13.42
N GLU A 22 -3.87 10.97 -13.62
CA GLU A 22 -3.24 10.75 -14.93
C GLU A 22 -3.96 9.65 -15.73
N ASP A 23 -4.42 8.59 -15.05
CA ASP A 23 -5.09 7.43 -15.67
C ASP A 23 -6.61 7.40 -15.38
N GLU A 24 -7.28 8.55 -15.43
CA GLU A 24 -8.69 8.68 -15.01
C GLU A 24 -9.67 7.79 -15.78
N GLU A 25 -9.44 7.60 -17.09
CA GLU A 25 -10.30 6.79 -17.94
C GLU A 25 -10.28 5.31 -17.50
N GLN A 26 -9.11 4.79 -17.17
CA GLN A 26 -8.92 3.43 -16.70
C GLN A 26 -9.47 3.27 -15.27
N LEU A 27 -9.24 4.26 -14.41
CA LEU A 27 -9.76 4.30 -13.04
C LEU A 27 -11.30 4.39 -12.98
N ALA A 28 -11.96 4.82 -14.07
CA ALA A 28 -13.42 4.82 -14.16
C ALA A 28 -14.02 3.42 -14.34
N ILE A 29 -13.23 2.43 -14.80
CA ILE A 29 -13.67 1.06 -15.06
C ILE A 29 -12.67 0.05 -14.46
N PRO A 30 -12.45 0.07 -13.13
CA PRO A 30 -11.43 -0.76 -12.50
C PRO A 30 -11.84 -2.23 -12.47
N GLN A 31 -10.84 -3.10 -12.59
CA GLN A 31 -10.96 -4.54 -12.42
C GLN A 31 -10.45 -4.96 -11.04
N LYS A 32 -11.02 -6.03 -10.50
CA LYS A 32 -10.59 -6.56 -9.20
C LYS A 32 -9.11 -6.92 -9.25
N GLY A 33 -8.34 -6.41 -8.28
CA GLY A 33 -6.89 -6.60 -8.20
C GLY A 33 -6.06 -5.47 -8.82
N ASP A 34 -6.71 -4.49 -9.46
CA ASP A 34 -6.06 -3.27 -9.96
C ASP A 34 -5.47 -2.47 -8.79
N ILE A 35 -4.34 -1.82 -9.03
CA ILE A 35 -3.66 -0.95 -8.06
C ILE A 35 -3.71 0.49 -8.54
N MET A 36 -4.04 1.40 -7.62
CA MET A 36 -3.94 2.84 -7.85
C MET A 36 -2.91 3.44 -6.90
N PHE A 37 -1.99 4.22 -7.45
CA PHE A 37 -1.07 5.08 -6.71
C PHE A 37 -1.61 6.50 -6.63
N TYR A 38 -1.39 7.16 -5.50
CA TYR A 38 -1.74 8.56 -5.30
C TYR A 38 -0.81 9.21 -4.28
N LEU A 39 -0.69 10.53 -4.32
CA LEU A 39 0.14 11.24 -3.33
C LEU A 39 -0.57 11.23 -1.99
N ASN A 40 0.18 11.06 -0.90
CA ASN A 40 -0.40 11.20 0.44
C ASN A 40 -1.10 12.54 0.64
N ASP A 41 -0.60 13.59 0.00
CA ASP A 41 -1.17 14.94 0.10
C ASP A 41 -2.52 15.07 -0.62
N ASP A 42 -2.86 14.14 -1.52
CA ASP A 42 -4.21 13.99 -2.09
C ASP A 42 -5.25 13.56 -1.04
N ALA A 43 -4.80 13.04 0.12
CA ALA A 43 -5.68 12.77 1.26
C ALA A 43 -6.07 14.05 2.02
N SER A 44 -5.44 15.19 1.71
CA SER A 44 -5.74 16.50 2.30
C SER A 44 -6.21 17.47 1.21
N PRO A 45 -7.53 17.68 1.06
CA PRO A 45 -8.07 18.58 0.02
C PRO A 45 -7.68 20.06 0.18
N LYS A 46 -6.93 20.41 1.24
CA LYS A 46 -6.37 21.74 1.47
C LYS A 46 -4.96 21.89 0.90
N SER A 47 -4.32 20.82 0.44
CA SER A 47 -3.05 20.91 -0.26
C SER A 47 -3.37 21.40 -1.67
N GLY A 48 -2.92 22.59 -2.07
CA GLY A 48 -3.08 23.08 -3.44
C GLY A 48 -2.21 22.31 -4.46
N MET A 49 -1.86 21.06 -4.15
CA MET A 49 -0.89 20.21 -4.87
C MET A 49 -1.53 18.91 -5.36
N LEU A 50 -2.86 18.85 -5.45
CA LEU A 50 -3.59 17.68 -5.94
C LEU A 50 -3.07 17.29 -7.34
N GLY A 51 -2.65 16.04 -7.49
CA GLY A 51 -2.16 15.51 -8.76
C GLY A 51 -0.88 16.18 -9.29
N ASN A 52 -0.10 16.86 -8.45
CA ASN A 52 1.13 17.51 -8.90
C ASN A 52 2.30 16.52 -9.01
N TYR A 53 2.25 15.64 -10.01
CA TYR A 53 3.27 14.60 -10.19
C TYR A 53 4.55 15.09 -10.88
N PHE A 54 4.50 16.23 -11.57
CA PHE A 54 5.59 16.70 -12.44
C PHE A 54 6.42 17.84 -11.86
N ASP A 55 6.00 18.47 -10.75
CA ASP A 55 6.75 19.56 -10.14
C ASP A 55 7.69 19.09 -9.02
N LYS A 56 8.78 19.85 -8.88
CA LYS A 56 9.70 19.76 -7.74
C LYS A 56 9.35 20.78 -6.67
N GLY A 57 10.03 20.71 -5.53
CA GLY A 57 9.98 21.74 -4.47
C GLY A 57 9.29 21.29 -3.19
N TYR A 58 8.69 20.10 -3.17
CA TYR A 58 8.08 19.51 -1.99
C TYR A 58 8.53 18.05 -1.81
N ALA A 59 8.46 17.59 -0.57
CA ALA A 59 8.78 16.20 -0.23
C ALA A 59 7.48 15.51 0.16
N GLY A 60 7.35 14.25 -0.21
CA GLY A 60 6.12 13.51 -0.03
C GLY A 60 6.32 12.02 -0.20
N TYR A 61 5.22 11.31 -0.27
CA TYR A 61 5.23 9.87 -0.51
C TYR A 61 3.93 9.41 -1.16
N PHE A 62 4.01 8.30 -1.89
CA PHE A 62 2.86 7.65 -2.48
C PHE A 62 2.17 6.73 -1.47
N LYS A 63 0.86 6.63 -1.63
CA LYS A 63 0.02 5.56 -1.09
C LYS A 63 -0.48 4.70 -2.24
N MET A 64 -0.90 3.49 -1.89
CA MET A 64 -1.53 2.57 -2.82
C MET A 64 -2.88 2.13 -2.27
N ASP A 65 -3.85 2.03 -3.17
CA ASP A 65 -5.10 1.32 -2.95
C ASP A 65 -5.21 0.17 -3.96
N ILE A 66 -5.93 -0.88 -3.60
CA ILE A 66 -6.28 -2.01 -4.45
C ILE A 66 -7.80 -2.09 -4.61
N PHE A 67 -8.27 -2.34 -5.83
CA PHE A 67 -9.70 -2.47 -6.08
C PHE A 67 -10.19 -3.88 -5.74
N ASP A 68 -11.13 -3.99 -4.79
CA ASP A 68 -11.62 -5.28 -4.32
C ASP A 68 -12.76 -5.88 -5.15
N GLY A 69 -13.18 -5.16 -6.20
CA GLY A 69 -14.35 -5.45 -7.03
C GLY A 69 -15.57 -4.59 -6.68
N LYS A 70 -15.51 -3.80 -5.61
CA LYS A 70 -16.56 -2.86 -5.21
C LYS A 70 -15.99 -1.48 -4.91
N GLU A 71 -14.89 -1.39 -4.20
CA GLU A 71 -14.28 -0.13 -3.78
C GLU A 71 -12.75 -0.24 -3.71
N TRP A 72 -12.10 0.92 -3.73
CA TRP A 72 -10.66 1.04 -3.51
C TRP A 72 -10.36 0.89 -2.02
N GLN A 73 -9.41 0.01 -1.70
CA GLN A 73 -9.04 -0.32 -0.32
C GLN A 73 -7.54 -0.15 -0.14
N GLY A 74 -7.13 0.44 0.98
CA GLY A 74 -5.70 0.72 1.21
C GLY A 74 -4.84 -0.54 1.18
N LEU A 75 -3.68 -0.45 0.54
CA LEU A 75 -2.64 -1.47 0.52
C LEU A 75 -1.46 -1.02 1.39
N ASN A 76 -0.89 -1.93 2.18
CA ASN A 76 0.23 -1.58 3.04
C ASN A 76 1.57 -1.52 2.25
N MET A 77 2.01 -0.32 1.90
CA MET A 77 3.28 -0.08 1.17
C MET A 77 4.50 -0.76 1.79
N GLU A 78 4.60 -0.78 3.12
CA GLU A 78 5.78 -1.30 3.85
C GLU A 78 6.00 -2.81 3.63
N GLU A 79 5.04 -3.52 3.05
CA GLU A 79 5.15 -4.93 2.73
C GLU A 79 5.63 -5.21 1.29
N PHE A 80 5.64 -4.18 0.44
CA PHE A 80 6.03 -4.27 -0.98
C PHE A 80 7.34 -3.53 -1.28
N PHE A 81 7.77 -2.63 -0.38
CA PHE A 81 8.90 -1.73 -0.57
C PHE A 81 9.84 -1.79 0.64
N ASP A 82 11.05 -2.32 0.44
CA ASP A 82 12.02 -2.56 1.52
C ASP A 82 12.73 -1.26 1.98
N HIS A 83 12.92 -0.29 1.08
CA HIS A 83 13.74 0.90 1.32
C HIS A 83 13.00 2.22 1.17
N LYS A 84 11.66 2.20 1.24
CA LYS A 84 10.80 3.39 1.12
C LYS A 84 10.92 4.09 -0.22
N GLU A 85 11.05 3.30 -1.28
CA GLU A 85 11.12 3.71 -2.69
C GLU A 85 9.92 4.59 -3.10
N TYR A 86 8.82 4.50 -2.35
CA TYR A 86 7.61 5.32 -2.48
C TYR A 86 7.70 6.72 -1.86
N GLN A 87 8.86 7.13 -1.32
CA GLN A 87 9.09 8.46 -0.77
C GLN A 87 10.00 9.27 -1.70
N PHE A 88 9.76 10.57 -1.77
CA PHE A 88 10.58 11.50 -2.56
C PHE A 88 10.86 12.79 -1.79
N HIS A 89 11.97 13.42 -2.13
CA HIS A 89 12.46 14.65 -1.55
C HIS A 89 12.21 15.85 -2.47
N LYS A 90 12.38 17.07 -1.93
CA LYS A 90 12.15 18.35 -2.65
C LYS A 90 12.91 18.53 -3.97
N LYS A 91 13.96 17.76 -4.20
CA LYS A 91 14.82 17.83 -5.41
C LYS A 91 14.40 16.84 -6.49
N GLU A 92 13.54 15.89 -6.14
CA GLU A 92 13.08 14.78 -6.98
C GLU A 92 11.71 15.14 -7.55
N VAL A 93 11.39 14.57 -8.71
CA VAL A 93 10.06 14.69 -9.32
C VAL A 93 9.23 13.50 -8.83
N PRO A 94 8.00 13.70 -8.32
CA PRO A 94 7.16 12.59 -7.87
C PRO A 94 6.94 11.52 -8.93
N ILE A 95 6.80 11.90 -10.20
CA ILE A 95 6.60 10.94 -11.30
C ILE A 95 7.76 9.94 -11.45
N ASP A 96 9.00 10.36 -11.17
CA ASP A 96 10.16 9.46 -11.23
C ASP A 96 10.08 8.41 -10.12
N CYS A 97 9.66 8.83 -8.92
CA CYS A 97 9.41 7.94 -7.79
C CYS A 97 8.23 6.97 -8.07
N TYR A 98 7.17 7.44 -8.73
CA TYR A 98 6.09 6.56 -9.19
C TYR A 98 6.61 5.49 -10.17
N ASN A 99 7.45 5.86 -11.14
CA ASN A 99 7.99 4.90 -12.11
C ASN A 99 8.83 3.81 -11.43
N LEU A 100 9.63 4.16 -10.42
CA LEU A 100 10.34 3.18 -9.59
C LEU A 100 9.38 2.25 -8.83
N CYS A 101 8.31 2.81 -8.27
CA CYS A 101 7.29 2.03 -7.58
C CYS A 101 6.56 1.08 -8.53
N LYS A 102 6.27 1.54 -9.75
CA LYS A 102 5.59 0.78 -10.78
C LYS A 102 6.42 -0.43 -11.19
N GLU A 103 7.69 -0.23 -11.52
CA GLU A 103 8.63 -1.30 -11.89
C GLU A 103 8.77 -2.34 -10.76
N ALA A 104 8.89 -1.89 -9.52
CA ALA A 104 8.92 -2.80 -8.37
C ALA A 104 7.60 -3.59 -8.23
N MET A 105 6.45 -2.94 -8.42
CA MET A 105 5.13 -3.58 -8.27
C MET A 105 4.81 -4.62 -9.34
N GLU A 106 5.38 -4.51 -10.54
CA GLU A 106 5.21 -5.52 -11.59
C GLU A 106 5.68 -6.91 -11.13
N ASN A 107 6.70 -6.98 -10.25
CA ASN A 107 7.20 -8.24 -9.67
C ASN A 107 6.21 -8.93 -8.72
N PHE A 108 5.17 -8.24 -8.27
CA PHE A 108 4.15 -8.77 -7.36
C PHE A 108 2.85 -9.14 -8.08
N THR A 109 2.86 -9.18 -9.42
CA THR A 109 1.73 -9.70 -10.20
C THR A 109 1.44 -11.15 -9.81
N ASN A 110 0.16 -11.50 -9.69
CA ASN A 110 -0.33 -12.79 -9.18
C ASN A 110 -0.05 -13.06 -7.70
N LEU A 111 0.41 -12.07 -6.92
CA LEU A 111 0.57 -12.22 -5.48
C LEU A 111 -0.81 -12.18 -4.77
N PRO A 112 -1.11 -13.13 -3.87
CA PRO A 112 -2.29 -13.05 -3.03
C PRO A 112 -2.09 -12.02 -1.91
N VAL A 113 -3.10 -11.18 -1.70
CA VAL A 113 -3.19 -10.26 -0.57
C VAL A 113 -4.43 -10.55 0.26
N TYR A 114 -4.36 -10.23 1.55
CA TYR A 114 -5.34 -10.60 2.55
C TYR A 114 -5.87 -9.37 3.26
N TYR A 115 -7.20 -9.30 3.42
CA TYR A 115 -7.83 -8.20 4.13
C TYR A 115 -7.58 -8.33 5.62
N ASN A 116 -6.96 -7.32 6.20
CA ASN A 116 -6.64 -7.28 7.61
C ASN A 116 -7.78 -6.66 8.45
N TYR A 117 -7.63 -6.70 9.76
CA TYR A 117 -8.65 -6.17 10.68
C TYR A 117 -8.70 -4.63 10.74
N ARG A 118 -7.73 -3.93 10.16
CA ARG A 118 -7.63 -2.47 10.11
C ARG A 118 -8.27 -1.87 8.85
N GLY A 119 -8.77 -2.71 7.95
CA GLY A 119 -9.38 -2.26 6.70
C GLY A 119 -8.39 -2.05 5.56
N HIS A 120 -7.27 -2.76 5.57
CA HIS A 120 -6.27 -2.71 4.50
C HIS A 120 -5.93 -4.11 4.00
N TYR A 121 -5.43 -4.21 2.77
CA TYR A 121 -4.86 -5.45 2.24
C TYR A 121 -3.36 -5.51 2.51
N THR A 122 -2.89 -6.71 2.86
CA THR A 122 -1.50 -7.03 3.22
C THR A 122 -1.07 -8.32 2.51
N ASN A 123 0.21 -8.48 2.17
CA ASN A 123 0.73 -9.72 1.60
C ASN A 123 0.85 -10.85 2.64
N HIS A 124 0.74 -10.52 3.93
CA HIS A 124 0.74 -11.48 5.02
C HIS A 124 -0.68 -11.84 5.50
N LEU A 125 -0.93 -13.13 5.71
CA LEU A 125 -2.16 -13.61 6.33
C LEU A 125 -2.16 -13.29 7.83
N HIS A 126 -2.81 -12.20 8.23
CA HIS A 126 -2.97 -11.88 9.65
C HIS A 126 -3.95 -12.83 10.34
N VAL A 127 -3.43 -13.92 10.93
CA VAL A 127 -4.20 -14.71 11.89
C VAL A 127 -4.33 -13.89 13.17
N GLN A 128 -5.55 -13.79 13.71
CA GLN A 128 -5.97 -12.88 14.80
C GLN A 128 -5.08 -12.93 16.09
N ASN A 129 -4.15 -13.87 16.20
CA ASN A 129 -3.23 -14.07 17.33
C ASN A 129 -1.75 -13.75 17.04
N ASP A 130 -1.33 -13.51 15.79
CA ASP A 130 0.09 -13.29 15.48
C ASP A 130 0.58 -11.89 15.88
N TYR A 131 -0.30 -10.88 15.81
CA TYR A 131 0.02 -9.52 16.27
C TYR A 131 0.33 -9.47 17.78
N ILE A 132 -0.39 -10.26 18.58
CA ILE A 132 -0.16 -10.37 20.04
C ILE A 132 1.18 -11.09 20.32
N ARG A 133 1.50 -12.12 19.52
CA ARG A 133 2.75 -12.89 19.66
C ARG A 133 3.96 -12.02 19.31
N ASN A 134 3.93 -11.29 18.20
CA ASN A 134 5.03 -10.45 17.75
C ASN A 134 5.27 -9.24 18.66
N LYS A 135 4.22 -8.59 19.18
CA LYS A 135 4.38 -7.49 20.16
C LYS A 135 5.03 -7.97 21.47
N LYS A 136 4.69 -9.17 21.96
CA LYS A 136 5.34 -9.79 23.13
C LYS A 136 6.80 -10.19 22.88
N GLN A 137 7.16 -10.59 21.65
CA GLN A 137 8.54 -10.90 21.30
C GLN A 137 9.40 -9.63 21.17
N LEU A 138 8.89 -8.58 20.52
CA LEU A 138 9.58 -7.28 20.38
C LEU A 138 9.85 -6.61 21.74
N THR A 139 8.89 -6.68 22.67
CA THR A 139 9.06 -6.17 24.04
C THR A 139 10.06 -6.98 24.87
N LYS A 140 10.12 -8.31 24.68
CA LYS A 140 11.15 -9.15 25.31
C LYS A 140 12.56 -8.89 24.75
N LYS A 141 12.69 -8.64 23.45
CA LYS A 141 13.98 -8.34 22.81
C LYS A 141 14.54 -6.99 23.29
N LYS A 142 13.69 -5.96 23.41
CA LYS A 142 14.10 -4.65 23.99
C LYS A 142 14.58 -4.75 25.44
N LYS A 143 13.96 -5.58 26.28
CA LYS A 143 14.41 -5.80 27.67
C LYS A 143 15.74 -6.54 27.81
N LYS A 144 16.17 -7.30 26.79
CA LYS A 144 17.45 -8.01 26.78
C LYS A 144 18.64 -7.16 26.30
N LEU A 145 18.37 -6.04 25.62
CA LEU A 145 19.40 -5.14 25.08
C LEU A 145 19.75 -3.97 26.03
N THR A 146 19.04 -3.87 27.16
CA THR A 146 19.20 -2.81 28.17
C THR A 146 19.69 -3.36 29.53
N LYS A 147 20.37 -4.50 29.53
CA LYS A 147 21.08 -5.08 30.67
C LYS A 147 22.47 -5.49 30.21
#